data_AF-A0A2E9YUN5-F1
#
_entry.id   AF-A0A2E9YUN5-F1
#
_cell.length_a   1.000
_cell.length_b   1.000
_cell.length_c   1.000
_cell.angle_alpha   90.00
_cell.angle_beta   90.00
_cell.angle_gamma   90.00
#
_symmetry.space_group_name_H-M   'P 1'
#
loop_
_entity.id
_entity.type
_entity.pdbx_description
1 polymer ?
#
loop_
_entity_poly.entity_id
_entity_poly.type
_entity_poly.pdbx_seq_one_letter_code
_entity_poly.pdbx_strand_id
1 'polypeptide(L)'
;MTELTDMLGKHMLDAVDFSKESRKRWTDEYEDCAVCRFRLNGTVYAAVEDPSDGYRSCMQELIVDDLAEMQNVFPPIEVVGTHKTSGSFGDKDDILQLIDTTTGKAVLEVGTASTDDYYPSFVSHFDPAAMATNA
;
A
#
# COMPACT_ATOMS: atom_id res chain seq x y z
N MET A 1 11.97 -2.42 -11.71
CA MET A 1 10.55 -2.35 -11.31
C MET A 1 10.56 -2.61 -9.82
N THR A 2 9.88 -1.77 -9.04
CA THR A 2 9.82 -1.93 -7.58
C THR A 2 8.69 -2.90 -7.27
N GLU A 3 8.97 -3.95 -6.50
CA GLU A 3 7.99 -4.96 -6.12
C GLU A 3 7.67 -4.86 -4.62
N LEU A 4 6.50 -5.34 -4.19
CA LEU A 4 6.16 -5.40 -2.76
C LEU A 4 7.16 -6.24 -1.96
N THR A 5 7.74 -7.26 -2.61
CA THR A 5 8.74 -8.14 -2.02
C THR A 5 10.10 -7.48 -1.77
N ASP A 6 10.37 -6.33 -2.40
CA ASP A 6 11.57 -5.53 -2.12
C ASP A 6 11.50 -4.82 -0.75
N MET A 7 10.32 -4.79 -0.13
CA MET A 7 10.03 -4.12 1.14
C MET A 7 9.89 -5.08 2.32
N LEU A 8 10.37 -6.31 2.15
CA LEU A 8 10.35 -7.31 3.22
C LEU A 8 11.50 -7.11 4.19
N GLY A 9 11.23 -7.39 5.46
CA GLY A 9 12.20 -7.20 6.54
C GLY A 9 12.02 -5.87 7.24
N LYS A 10 13.06 -5.39 7.92
CA LYS A 10 12.95 -4.24 8.84
C LYS A 10 13.07 -2.90 8.11
N HIS A 11 12.16 -1.99 8.44
CA HIS A 11 12.15 -0.63 7.92
C HIS A 11 11.72 0.37 9.01
N MET A 12 12.02 1.64 8.76
CA MET A 12 11.44 2.77 9.49
C MET A 12 10.31 3.37 8.66
N LEU A 13 9.09 3.33 9.20
CA LEU A 13 7.91 3.98 8.62
C LEU A 13 7.65 5.29 9.37
N ASP A 14 7.48 6.39 8.65
CA ASP A 14 7.28 7.71 9.27
C ASP A 14 6.25 8.61 8.57
N ALA A 15 5.63 8.13 7.48
CA ALA A 15 4.54 8.84 6.83
C ALA A 15 3.65 7.92 5.99
N VAL A 16 2.34 8.19 5.97
CA VAL A 16 1.34 7.51 5.11
C VAL A 16 0.27 8.51 4.66
N ASP A 17 0.09 8.68 3.35
CA ASP A 17 -0.89 9.58 2.74
C ASP A 17 -1.79 8.86 1.74
N PHE A 18 -2.98 9.42 1.53
CA PHE A 18 -3.95 8.94 0.56
C PHE A 18 -4.40 10.09 -0.33
N SER A 19 -4.54 9.82 -1.61
CA SER A 19 -5.03 10.79 -2.59
C SER A 19 -5.84 10.10 -3.68
N LYS A 20 -6.62 10.90 -4.41
CA LYS A 20 -7.23 10.50 -5.67
C LYS A 20 -6.56 11.29 -6.78
N GLU A 21 -6.08 10.59 -7.79
CA GLU A 21 -5.36 11.19 -8.91
C GLU A 21 -6.01 10.81 -10.22
N SER A 22 -6.15 11.77 -11.13
CA SER A 22 -6.65 11.49 -12.47
C SER A 22 -5.48 11.04 -13.34
N ARG A 23 -5.49 9.76 -13.74
CA ARG A 23 -4.43 9.16 -14.55
C ARG A 23 -4.95 8.77 -15.91
N LYS A 24 -4.07 8.95 -16.91
CA LYS A 24 -4.37 8.62 -18.29
C LYS A 24 -4.35 7.11 -18.47
N ARG A 25 -5.42 6.55 -19.02
CA ARG A 25 -5.49 5.14 -19.44
C ARG A 25 -4.72 4.92 -20.73
N TRP A 26 -4.68 3.67 -21.17
CA TRP A 26 -4.19 3.31 -22.50
C TRP A 26 -5.09 3.87 -23.62
N THR A 27 -6.40 3.90 -23.37
CA THR A 27 -7.33 4.75 -24.12
C THR A 27 -7.05 6.19 -23.69
N ASP A 28 -7.11 7.19 -24.59
CA ASP A 28 -6.83 8.60 -24.28
C ASP A 28 -7.78 9.26 -23.23
N GLU A 29 -8.49 8.43 -22.47
CA GLU A 29 -9.37 8.75 -21.37
C GLU A 29 -8.58 8.87 -20.06
N TYR A 30 -9.15 9.61 -19.12
CA TYR A 30 -8.61 9.78 -17.79
C TYR A 30 -9.59 9.17 -16.80
N GLU A 31 -9.07 8.51 -15.79
CA GLU A 31 -9.87 8.00 -14.68
C GLU A 31 -9.20 8.30 -13.35
N ASP A 32 -10.03 8.51 -12.34
CA ASP A 32 -9.57 8.74 -10.98
C ASP A 32 -9.16 7.40 -10.35
N CYS A 33 -7.90 7.30 -9.92
CA CYS A 33 -7.38 6.16 -9.18
C CYS A 33 -7.05 6.55 -7.74
N ALA A 34 -7.22 5.62 -6.80
CA ALA A 34 -6.66 5.75 -5.46
C ALA A 34 -5.13 5.61 -5.51
N VAL A 35 -4.45 6.45 -4.74
CA VAL A 35 -3.00 6.37 -4.55
C VAL A 35 -2.71 6.36 -3.06
N CYS A 36 -2.02 5.32 -2.60
CA CYS A 36 -1.48 5.21 -1.25
C CYS A 36 0.02 5.50 -1.30
N ARG A 37 0.44 6.56 -0.63
CA ARG A 37 1.85 6.90 -0.45
C ARG A 37 2.31 6.54 0.93
N PHE A 38 3.50 5.96 1.05
CA PHE A 38 4.11 5.65 2.32
C PHE A 38 5.62 5.79 2.24
N ARG A 39 6.25 6.23 3.34
CA ARG A 39 7.69 6.48 3.36
C ARG A 39 8.40 5.44 4.22
N LEU A 40 9.29 4.66 3.59
CA LEU A 40 10.14 3.67 4.26
C LEU A 40 11.60 4.09 4.15
N ASN A 41 12.30 4.17 5.28
CA ASN A 41 13.71 4.52 5.36
C ASN A 41 14.04 5.86 4.64
N GLY A 42 13.08 6.79 4.62
CA GLY A 42 13.20 8.08 3.92
C GLY A 42 12.81 8.07 2.44
N THR A 43 12.60 6.90 1.82
CA THR A 43 12.14 6.78 0.42
C THR A 43 10.62 6.74 0.37
N VAL A 44 10.00 7.61 -0.45
CA VAL A 44 8.55 7.62 -0.66
C VAL A 44 8.19 6.65 -1.77
N TYR A 45 7.23 5.78 -1.49
CA TYR A 45 6.65 4.85 -2.44
C TYR A 45 5.19 5.22 -2.67
N ALA A 46 4.71 5.06 -3.91
CA ALA A 46 3.32 5.24 -4.27
C ALA A 46 2.78 3.92 -4.86
N ALA A 47 1.82 3.32 -4.18
CA ALA A 47 1.00 2.24 -4.70
C ALA A 47 -0.23 2.83 -5.38
N VAL A 48 -0.38 2.53 -6.67
CA VAL A 48 -1.41 3.13 -7.54
C VAL A 48 -2.43 2.07 -7.91
N GLU A 49 -3.70 2.40 -7.73
CA GLU A 49 -4.84 1.57 -8.14
C GLU A 49 -5.00 1.57 -9.67
N ASP A 50 -5.25 0.40 -10.27
CA ASP A 50 -6.04 0.28 -11.50
C ASP A 50 -7.50 0.13 -11.09
N PRO A 51 -8.36 1.16 -11.27
CA PRO A 51 -9.76 1.10 -10.88
C PRO A 51 -10.60 0.18 -11.78
N SER A 52 -10.00 -0.46 -12.80
CA SER A 52 -10.54 -1.52 -13.67
C SER A 52 -12.08 -1.54 -13.75
N ASP A 53 -12.65 -0.65 -14.57
CA ASP A 53 -14.08 -0.48 -14.86
C ASP A 53 -15.00 -0.07 -13.69
N GLY A 54 -14.43 0.19 -12.52
CA GLY A 54 -15.13 0.60 -11.30
C GLY A 54 -15.78 -0.55 -10.53
N TYR A 55 -15.74 -1.77 -11.05
CA TYR A 55 -16.26 -2.98 -10.38
C TYR A 55 -15.15 -3.91 -9.88
N ARG A 56 -13.92 -3.74 -10.35
CA ARG A 56 -12.72 -4.43 -9.89
C ARG A 56 -11.63 -3.41 -9.65
N SER A 57 -10.74 -3.67 -8.71
CA SER A 57 -9.51 -2.89 -8.66
C SER A 57 -8.32 -3.71 -8.21
N CYS A 58 -7.14 -3.35 -8.65
CA CYS A 58 -5.91 -3.99 -8.21
C CYS A 58 -4.81 -2.95 -8.12
N MET A 59 -3.71 -3.30 -7.48
CA MET A 59 -2.52 -2.45 -7.57
C MET A 59 -1.97 -2.56 -8.99
N GLN A 60 -1.97 -1.44 -9.72
CA GLN A 60 -1.40 -1.34 -11.06
C GLN A 60 0.13 -1.35 -10.99
N GLU A 61 0.68 -0.53 -10.11
CA GLU A 61 2.11 -0.32 -9.98
C GLU A 61 2.49 0.17 -8.60
N LEU A 62 3.76 -0.07 -8.27
CA LEU A 62 4.45 0.46 -7.11
C LEU A 62 5.67 1.23 -7.62
N ILE A 63 5.70 2.54 -7.37
CA ILE A 63 6.74 3.43 -7.88
C ILE A 63 7.40 4.21 -6.76
N VAL A 64 8.65 4.62 -6.97
CA VAL A 64 9.32 5.60 -6.10
C VAL A 64 8.85 6.99 -6.54
N ASP A 65 8.40 7.79 -5.58
CA ASP A 65 7.91 9.15 -5.80
C ASP A 65 8.82 10.17 -5.10
N ASP A 66 9.98 10.43 -5.69
CA ASP A 66 11.05 11.28 -5.11
C ASP A 66 10.65 12.75 -4.91
N LEU A 67 9.52 13.18 -5.51
CA LEU A 67 9.04 14.55 -5.47
C LEU A 67 7.83 14.75 -4.53
N ALA A 68 7.26 13.66 -4.00
CA ALA A 68 6.11 13.75 -3.13
C ALA A 68 6.46 14.35 -1.77
N GLU A 69 5.76 15.43 -1.41
CA GLU A 69 5.75 15.98 -0.06
C GLU A 69 4.69 15.28 0.79
N MET A 70 5.13 14.48 1.76
CA MET A 70 4.23 13.78 2.68
C MET A 70 3.60 14.76 3.68
N GLN A 71 2.28 14.66 3.87
CA GLN A 71 1.49 15.52 4.76
C GLN A 71 1.27 14.87 6.13
N ASN A 72 0.86 13.61 6.17
CA ASN A 72 0.64 12.87 7.40
C ASN A 72 1.92 12.19 7.87
N VAL A 73 2.80 13.02 8.46
CA VAL A 73 4.11 12.63 9.01
C VAL A 73 4.00 12.43 10.52
N PHE A 74 4.60 11.36 11.02
CA PHE A 74 4.61 10.99 12.43
C PHE A 74 6.01 10.56 12.90
N PRO A 75 6.26 10.47 14.22
CA PRO A 75 7.54 9.96 14.72
C PRO A 75 7.85 8.58 14.11
N PRO A 76 9.06 8.35 13.56
CA PRO A 76 9.39 7.08 12.91
C PRO A 76 9.16 5.88 13.83
N ILE A 77 8.48 4.86 13.31
CA ILE A 77 8.27 3.56 13.98
C ILE A 77 9.03 2.46 13.24
N GLU A 78 9.59 1.51 14.00
CA GLU A 78 10.19 0.30 13.40
C GLU A 78 9.06 -0.65 12.99
N VAL A 79 9.06 -1.05 11.72
CA VAL A 79 8.12 -2.03 11.16
C VAL A 79 8.86 -3.19 10.53
N VAL A 80 8.21 -4.35 10.47
CA VAL A 80 8.63 -5.48 9.65
C VAL A 80 7.64 -5.66 8.50
N GLY A 81 8.14 -5.55 7.28
CA GLY A 81 7.42 -5.87 6.06
C GLY A 81 7.29 -7.38 5.88
N THR A 82 6.06 -7.86 5.70
CA THR A 82 5.75 -9.24 5.39
C THR A 82 4.86 -9.34 4.16
N HIS A 83 4.99 -10.41 3.39
CA HIS A 83 4.18 -10.65 2.20
C HIS A 83 3.03 -11.60 2.54
N LYS A 84 1.81 -11.10 2.46
CA LYS A 84 0.61 -11.91 2.62
C LYS A 84 0.18 -12.43 1.26
N THR A 85 0.33 -13.75 1.08
CA THR A 85 0.01 -14.45 -0.17
C THR A 85 -1.30 -15.25 -0.13
N SER A 86 -1.95 -15.31 1.03
CA SER A 86 -3.16 -16.10 1.24
C SER A 86 -4.27 -15.22 1.78
N GLY A 87 -5.37 -15.17 1.02
CA GLY A 87 -6.59 -14.45 1.34
C GLY A 87 -7.61 -15.29 2.10
N SER A 88 -8.83 -14.78 2.16
CA SER A 88 -9.95 -15.50 2.78
C SER A 88 -10.44 -16.63 1.88
N PHE A 89 -11.06 -17.66 2.46
CA PHE A 89 -11.71 -18.76 1.70
C PHE A 89 -10.82 -19.54 0.72
N GLY A 90 -9.49 -19.39 0.81
CA GLY A 90 -8.53 -20.08 -0.07
C GLY A 90 -8.02 -19.23 -1.24
N ASP A 91 -8.45 -17.97 -1.35
CA ASP A 91 -7.98 -17.03 -2.35
C ASP A 91 -6.50 -16.67 -2.14
N LYS A 92 -5.88 -16.07 -3.15
CA LYS A 92 -4.51 -15.56 -3.10
C LYS A 92 -4.50 -14.04 -2.98
N ASP A 93 -3.68 -13.56 -2.07
CA ASP A 93 -3.38 -12.14 -1.94
C ASP A 93 -1.99 -11.82 -2.50
N ASP A 94 -1.77 -10.57 -2.84
CA ASP A 94 -0.47 -9.98 -3.09
C ASP A 94 -0.40 -8.65 -2.31
N ILE A 95 -0.21 -8.76 -0.99
CA ILE A 95 -0.31 -7.63 -0.06
C ILE A 95 0.97 -7.52 0.76
N LEU A 96 1.56 -6.32 0.78
CA LEU A 96 2.55 -5.93 1.77
C LEU A 96 1.84 -5.56 3.06
N GLN A 97 2.21 -6.22 4.16
CA GLN A 97 1.82 -5.82 5.50
C GLN A 97 3.03 -5.22 6.21
N LEU A 98 2.89 -4.01 6.74
CA LEU A 98 3.88 -3.39 7.61
C LEU A 98 3.43 -3.54 9.06
N ILE A 99 4.12 -4.38 9.81
CA ILE A 99 3.78 -4.72 11.19
C ILE A 99 4.66 -3.93 12.15
N ASP A 100 4.07 -3.15 13.05
CA ASP A 100 4.82 -2.46 14.11
C ASP A 100 5.51 -3.50 15.01
N THR A 101 6.83 -3.37 15.18
CA THR A 101 7.62 -4.38 15.91
C THR A 101 7.37 -4.41 17.41
N THR A 102 6.74 -3.36 17.95
CA THR A 102 6.43 -3.23 19.37
C THR A 102 5.03 -3.76 19.67
N THR A 103 4.02 -3.40 18.88
CA THR A 103 2.64 -3.86 19.10
C THR A 103 2.35 -5.21 18.46
N GLY A 104 3.13 -5.61 17.45
CA GLY A 104 2.90 -6.80 16.65
C GLY A 104 1.67 -6.72 15.75
N LYS A 105 1.11 -5.52 15.54
CA LYS A 105 -0.08 -5.29 14.72
C LYS A 105 0.28 -4.69 13.36
N ALA A 106 -0.50 -5.02 12.33
CA ALA A 106 -0.37 -4.41 11.01
C ALA A 106 -0.82 -2.94 11.08
N VAL A 107 0.08 -2.03 10.70
CA VAL A 107 -0.17 -0.59 10.64
C VAL A 107 -0.58 -0.16 9.23
N LEU A 108 0.02 -0.77 8.21
CA LEU A 108 -0.31 -0.53 6.81
C LEU A 108 -0.44 -1.87 6.08
N GLU A 109 -1.51 -2.00 5.30
CA GLU A 109 -1.67 -3.06 4.31
C GLU A 109 -1.87 -2.42 2.94
N VAL A 110 -1.04 -2.82 1.95
CA VAL A 110 -1.11 -2.27 0.60
C VAL A 110 -0.82 -3.34 -0.46
N GLY A 111 -1.63 -3.37 -1.53
CA GLY A 111 -1.46 -4.35 -2.62
C GLY A 111 -2.79 -4.78 -3.23
N THR A 112 -2.89 -6.05 -3.64
CA THR A 112 -4.09 -6.63 -4.27
C THR A 112 -4.60 -7.81 -3.46
N ALA A 113 -5.86 -7.78 -3.02
CA ALA A 113 -6.54 -8.94 -2.45
C ALA A 113 -7.22 -9.78 -3.55
N SER A 114 -7.38 -11.09 -3.30
CA SER A 114 -8.11 -12.02 -4.19
C SER A 114 -7.62 -11.96 -5.65
N THR A 115 -6.30 -12.00 -5.82
CA THR A 115 -5.58 -11.93 -7.11
C THR A 115 -5.95 -13.03 -8.10
N ASP A 116 -6.45 -14.17 -7.62
CA ASP A 116 -6.91 -15.30 -8.43
C ASP A 116 -8.44 -15.42 -8.51
N ASP A 117 -9.18 -14.47 -7.92
CA ASP A 117 -10.62 -14.34 -8.11
C ASP A 117 -10.94 -13.46 -9.33
N TYR A 118 -12.17 -13.55 -9.80
CA TYR A 118 -12.79 -12.68 -10.77
C TYR A 118 -12.97 -11.24 -10.26
N TYR A 119 -12.88 -10.99 -8.95
CA TYR A 119 -13.00 -9.67 -8.33
C TYR A 119 -11.80 -9.34 -7.44
N PRO A 120 -10.61 -9.07 -8.01
CA PRO A 120 -9.52 -8.52 -7.24
C PRO A 120 -9.91 -7.15 -6.65
N SER A 121 -9.30 -6.82 -5.52
CA SER A 121 -9.51 -5.52 -4.85
C SER A 121 -8.19 -4.87 -4.48
N PHE A 122 -8.04 -3.58 -4.79
CA PHE A 122 -6.91 -2.78 -4.33
C PHE A 122 -7.04 -2.52 -2.82
N VAL A 123 -6.02 -2.93 -2.08
CA VAL A 123 -5.93 -2.72 -0.63
C VAL A 123 -5.00 -1.55 -0.37
N SER A 124 -5.48 -0.60 0.43
CA SER A 124 -4.71 0.55 0.93
C SER A 124 -5.24 0.96 2.30
N HIS A 125 -4.97 0.13 3.30
CA HIS A 125 -5.52 0.29 4.66
C HIS A 125 -4.44 0.71 5.65
N PHE A 126 -4.64 1.85 6.32
CA PHE A 126 -3.77 2.36 7.38
C PHE A 126 -4.52 2.42 8.72
N ASP A 127 -3.99 1.74 9.73
CA ASP A 127 -4.50 1.76 11.10
C ASP A 127 -3.51 2.47 12.05
N PRO A 128 -3.68 3.78 12.28
CA PRO A 128 -2.80 4.51 13.19
C PRO A 128 -2.95 4.07 14.66
N ALA A 129 -4.03 3.40 15.06
CA ALA A 129 -4.20 2.88 16.43
C ALA A 129 -3.41 1.58 16.66
N ALA A 130 -2.91 0.95 15.59
CA ALA A 130 -1.98 -0.17 15.67
C ALA A 130 -0.54 0.25 15.99
N MET A 131 -0.20 1.54 15.87
CA MET A 131 1.13 2.06 16.14
C MET A 131 1.41 2.18 17.64
N ALA A 132 2.61 1.79 18.07
CA ALA A 132 3.01 1.87 19.48
C ALA A 132 2.96 3.30 20.04
N THR A 133 3.14 4.31 19.19
CA THR A 133 3.07 5.72 19.57
C THR A 133 1.66 6.18 19.94
N ASN A 134 0.63 5.40 19.58
CA ASN A 134 -0.78 5.70 19.81
C ASN A 134 -1.50 4.64 20.65
N ALA A 135 -0.79 3.59 21.11
CA ALA A 135 -1.34 2.46 21.85
C ALA A 135 -1.45 2.69 23.36
#